data_AF-A0A8H8XLP3-F1
#
_entry.id   AF-A0A8H8XLP3-F1
#
_cell.length_a   1.000
_cell.length_b   1.000
_cell.length_c   1.000
_cell.angle_alpha   90.00
_cell.angle_beta   90.00
_cell.angle_gamma   90.00
#
_symmetry.space_group_name_H-M   'P 1'
#
loop_
_entity.id
_entity.type
_entity.pdbx_description
1 polymer ?
#
loop_
_entity_poly.entity_id
_entity_poly.type
_entity_poly.pdbx_seq_one_letter_code
_entity_poly.pdbx_strand_id
1 'polypeptide(L)'
;MALKIEESCVNCWACVDVCPSEAIYQGSQHFRINAHKCTECDGDFADPQCASICPIEGAILLADGSPANPPGSLTGIPPERLLEAMREIQAR
;
A
#
# COMPACT_ATOMS: atom_id res chain seq x y z
N MET A 1 3.32 11.69 -10.06
CA MET A 1 2.97 12.04 -8.67
C MET A 1 3.79 11.07 -7.81
N ALA A 2 3.41 10.72 -6.58
CA ALA A 2 4.16 9.71 -5.82
C ALA A 2 3.25 8.97 -4.83
N LEU A 3 3.54 7.69 -4.61
CA LEU A 3 2.92 6.90 -3.54
C LEU A 3 3.51 7.30 -2.18
N LYS A 4 2.79 6.97 -1.11
CA LYS A 4 3.18 7.22 0.28
C LYS A 4 3.04 5.93 1.12
N ILE A 5 3.86 5.81 2.16
CA ILE A 5 3.72 4.76 3.19
C ILE A 5 3.16 5.40 4.46
N GLU A 6 2.05 4.88 4.95
CA GLU A 6 1.40 5.29 6.20
C GLU A 6 2.05 4.65 7.44
N GLU A 7 1.72 5.21 8.60
CA GLU A 7 2.26 4.78 9.90
C GLU A 7 1.86 3.36 10.32
N SER A 8 0.88 2.74 9.64
CA SER A 8 0.51 1.34 9.82
C SER A 8 1.56 0.34 9.30
N CYS A 9 2.63 0.83 8.67
CA CYS A 9 3.77 0.03 8.25
C CYS A 9 4.44 -0.70 9.43
N VAL A 10 4.65 -2.02 9.27
CA VAL A 10 5.23 -2.90 10.30
C VAL A 10 6.72 -3.17 10.13
N ASN A 11 7.43 -2.38 9.31
CA ASN A 11 8.87 -2.50 9.08
C ASN A 11 9.33 -3.91 8.62
N CYS A 12 8.55 -4.58 7.77
CA CYS A 12 8.84 -5.94 7.30
C CYS A 12 9.87 -6.04 6.16
N TRP A 13 10.40 -4.92 5.66
CA TRP A 13 11.39 -4.82 4.57
C TRP A 13 10.96 -5.30 3.17
N ALA A 14 9.82 -5.99 3.03
CA ALA A 14 9.39 -6.63 1.77
C ALA A 14 9.31 -5.68 0.55
N CYS A 15 8.96 -4.41 0.78
CA CYS A 15 8.78 -3.45 -0.32
C CYS A 15 10.08 -2.84 -0.86
N VAL A 16 11.18 -2.90 -0.10
CA VAL A 16 12.44 -2.22 -0.44
C VAL A 16 13.03 -2.78 -1.72
N ASP A 17 13.16 -4.11 -1.80
CA ASP A 17 13.85 -4.80 -2.90
C ASP A 17 13.02 -4.85 -4.20
N VAL A 18 11.70 -4.65 -4.11
CA VAL A 18 10.81 -4.70 -5.28
C VAL A 18 10.56 -3.32 -5.91
N CYS A 19 11.08 -2.24 -5.34
CA CYS A 19 10.88 -0.89 -5.86
C CYS A 19 11.89 -0.61 -7.01
N PRO A 20 11.44 -0.53 -8.29
CA PRO A 20 12.36 -0.43 -9.41
C PRO A 20 13.17 0.89 -9.45
N SER A 21 12.63 1.95 -8.84
CA SER A 21 13.28 3.27 -8.77
C SER A 21 14.07 3.50 -7.48
N GLU A 22 14.20 2.48 -6.62
CA GLU A 22 14.89 2.58 -5.32
C GLU A 22 14.40 3.80 -4.50
N ALA A 23 13.09 4.06 -4.56
CA ALA A 23 12.47 5.22 -3.93
C ALA A 23 12.19 4.99 -2.44
N ILE A 24 12.17 3.74 -1.98
CA ILE A 24 11.83 3.37 -0.60
C ILE A 24 13.07 3.40 0.28
N TYR A 25 12.97 4.04 1.44
CA TYR A 25 14.05 4.14 2.42
C TYR A 25 13.52 4.04 3.86
N GLN A 26 14.39 3.62 4.78
CA GLN A 26 14.03 3.55 6.19
C GLN A 26 13.98 4.95 6.81
N GLY A 27 12.80 5.36 7.29
CA GLY A 27 12.62 6.57 8.09
C GLY A 27 12.85 6.33 9.58
N SER A 28 12.52 7.32 10.42
CA SER A 28 12.70 7.23 11.88
C SER A 28 11.73 6.29 12.58
N GLN A 29 10.52 6.10 12.04
CA GLN A 29 9.46 5.27 12.65
C GLN A 29 9.05 4.12 11.73
N HIS A 30 8.89 4.42 10.44
CA HIS A 30 8.52 3.49 9.41
C HIS A 30 9.23 3.79 8.09
N PHE A 31 9.14 2.87 7.14
CA PHE A 31 9.60 3.10 5.77
C PHE A 31 8.89 4.28 5.12
N ARG A 32 9.58 5.01 4.24
CA ARG A 32 9.05 6.16 3.51
C ARG A 32 9.41 6.05 2.04
N ILE A 33 8.62 6.71 1.19
CA ILE A 33 8.87 6.85 -0.24
C ILE A 33 9.44 8.24 -0.52
N ASN A 34 10.53 8.31 -1.28
CA ASN A 34 11.06 9.55 -1.80
C ASN A 34 10.24 9.97 -3.02
N ALA A 35 9.47 11.04 -2.88
CA ALA A 35 8.58 11.54 -3.93
C ALA A 35 9.32 11.96 -5.22
N HIS A 36 10.60 12.30 -5.15
CA HIS A 36 11.40 12.65 -6.33
C HIS A 36 11.91 11.43 -7.10
N LYS A 37 11.91 10.25 -6.48
CA LYS A 37 12.35 9.00 -7.11
C LYS A 37 11.18 8.12 -7.55
N CYS A 38 10.06 8.19 -6.84
CA CYS A 38 8.91 7.33 -7.11
C CYS A 38 8.39 7.54 -8.54
N THR A 39 8.40 6.48 -9.31
CA THR A 39 7.85 6.43 -10.68
C THR A 39 6.45 5.84 -10.73
N GLU A 40 5.87 5.49 -9.58
CA GLU A 40 4.62 4.73 -9.48
C GLU A 40 4.70 3.34 -10.18
N CYS A 41 5.95 2.87 -10.41
CA CYS A 41 6.29 1.72 -11.25
C CYS A 41 5.92 1.86 -12.74
N ASP A 42 5.53 3.07 -13.19
CA ASP A 42 5.18 3.32 -14.58
C ASP A 42 6.38 3.04 -15.51
N GLY A 43 6.13 2.30 -16.58
CA GLY A 43 7.15 1.81 -17.51
C GLY A 43 7.87 0.52 -17.10
N ASP A 44 7.81 0.11 -15.84
CA ASP A 44 8.45 -1.12 -15.34
C ASP A 44 7.41 -2.23 -15.08
N PHE A 45 6.28 -1.89 -14.46
CA PHE A 45 5.21 -2.82 -14.09
C PHE A 45 3.83 -2.20 -14.30
N ALA A 46 2.81 -3.04 -14.44
CA ALA A 46 1.42 -2.58 -14.55
C ALA A 46 0.88 -2.04 -13.20
N ASP A 47 1.34 -2.60 -12.09
CA ASP A 47 0.87 -2.29 -10.74
C ASP A 47 2.04 -1.86 -9.83
N PRO A 48 1.81 -1.01 -8.81
CA PRO A 48 2.84 -0.64 -7.84
C PRO A 48 3.28 -1.83 -6.98
N GLN A 49 4.52 -2.30 -7.19
CA GLN A 49 5.04 -3.51 -6.55
C GLN A 49 5.06 -3.41 -5.01
N CYS A 50 5.31 -2.22 -4.47
CA CYS A 50 5.28 -2.00 -3.02
C CYS A 50 3.89 -2.25 -2.41
N ALA A 51 2.80 -1.96 -3.13
CA ALA A 51 1.44 -2.23 -2.68
C ALA A 51 1.11 -3.73 -2.82
N SER A 52 1.54 -4.36 -3.91
CA SER A 52 1.29 -5.79 -4.18
C SER A 52 1.95 -6.72 -3.16
N ILE A 53 3.10 -6.34 -2.59
CA ILE A 53 3.81 -7.15 -1.59
C ILE A 53 3.53 -6.73 -0.15
N CYS A 54 2.85 -5.59 0.08
CA CYS A 54 2.66 -5.07 1.43
C CYS A 54 1.71 -6.00 2.22
N PRO A 55 2.12 -6.53 3.38
CA PRO A 55 1.26 -7.41 4.17
C PRO A 55 0.16 -6.67 4.94
N ILE A 56 0.16 -5.33 4.91
CA ILE A 56 -0.80 -4.48 5.60
C ILE A 56 -1.61 -3.72 4.54
N GLU A 57 -2.88 -4.09 4.40
CA GLU A 57 -3.84 -3.38 3.55
C GLU A 57 -3.96 -1.91 3.99
N GLY A 58 -3.91 -1.00 3.03
CA GLY A 58 -4.02 0.44 3.25
C GLY A 58 -2.76 1.11 3.81
N ALA A 59 -1.65 0.37 4.00
CA ALA A 59 -0.39 0.99 4.41
C ALA A 59 0.31 1.74 3.26
N ILE A 60 -0.01 1.43 2.01
CA ILE A 60 0.49 2.14 0.83
C ILE A 60 -0.64 2.99 0.27
N LEU A 61 -0.41 4.29 0.09
CA LEU A 61 -1.39 5.22 -0.47
C LEU A 61 -0.96 5.74 -1.84
N LEU A 62 -1.95 5.94 -2.70
CA LEU A 62 -1.83 6.73 -3.91
C LEU A 62 -1.69 8.22 -3.56
N ALA A 63 -1.38 9.04 -4.58
CA ALA A 63 -1.17 10.47 -4.40
C ALA A 63 -2.41 11.24 -3.90
N ASP A 64 -3.61 10.71 -4.13
CA ASP A 64 -4.87 11.26 -3.64
C ASP A 64 -5.21 10.81 -2.19
N GLY A 65 -4.35 9.99 -1.58
CA GLY A 65 -4.53 9.44 -0.24
C GLY A 65 -5.39 8.18 -0.17
N SER A 66 -5.89 7.68 -1.31
CA SER A 66 -6.61 6.40 -1.34
C SER A 66 -5.63 5.21 -1.19
N PRO A 67 -6.06 4.09 -0.59
CA PRO A 67 -5.19 2.93 -0.39
C PRO A 67 -4.90 2.23 -1.73
N ALA A 68 -3.62 2.04 -2.04
CA ALA A 68 -3.16 1.30 -3.22
C ALA A 68 -3.43 -0.22 -3.11
N ASN A 69 -3.51 -0.74 -1.88
CA ASN A 69 -3.96 -2.09 -1.56
C ASN A 69 -5.15 -2.02 -0.56
N PRO A 70 -6.39 -1.81 -1.03
CA PRO A 70 -7.55 -1.59 -0.15
C PRO A 70 -7.89 -2.81 0.71
N PRO A 71 -8.66 -2.63 1.80
CA PRO A 71 -9.13 -3.74 2.62
C PRO A 71 -9.83 -4.83 1.80
N GLY A 72 -9.43 -6.09 2.01
CA GLY A 72 -9.90 -7.26 1.26
C GLY A 72 -9.05 -7.65 0.05
N SER A 73 -8.17 -6.77 -0.45
CA SER A 73 -7.33 -7.04 -1.64
C SER A 73 -6.37 -8.22 -1.48
N LEU A 74 -5.84 -8.49 -0.27
CA LEU A 74 -4.93 -9.63 -0.01
C LEU A 74 -5.67 -10.97 0.08
N THR A 75 -6.96 -10.94 0.40
CA THR A 75 -7.79 -12.15 0.57
C THR A 75 -8.65 -12.45 -0.67
N GLY A 76 -8.67 -11.53 -1.65
CA GLY A 76 -9.56 -11.59 -2.80
C GLY A 76 -11.03 -11.35 -2.44
N ILE A 77 -11.30 -10.80 -1.26
CA ILE A 77 -12.66 -10.42 -0.85
C ILE A 77 -12.99 -9.09 -1.51
N PRO A 78 -14.07 -9.02 -2.33
CA PRO A 78 -14.48 -7.75 -2.93
C PRO A 78 -14.83 -6.70 -1.85
N PRO A 79 -14.51 -5.42 -2.05
CA PRO A 79 -14.78 -4.37 -1.07
C PRO A 79 -16.24 -4.31 -0.62
N GLU A 80 -17.19 -4.58 -1.52
CA GLU A 80 -18.63 -4.55 -1.21
C GLU A 80 -19.00 -5.63 -0.19
N ARG A 81 -18.35 -6.80 -0.27
CA ARG A 81 -18.59 -7.92 0.66
C ARG A 81 -18.01 -7.63 2.03
N LEU A 82 -16.84 -6.99 2.10
CA LEU A 82 -16.26 -6.56 3.36
C LEU A 82 -17.13 -5.49 4.03
N LEU A 83 -17.60 -4.50 3.27
CA LEU A 83 -18.48 -3.45 3.78
C LEU A 83 -19.79 -4.01 4.34
N GLU A 84 -20.39 -4.98 3.65
CA GLU A 84 -21.61 -5.63 4.13
C GLU A 84 -21.38 -6.39 5.45
N ALA A 85 -20.31 -7.19 5.53
CA ALA A 85 -19.95 -7.89 6.76
C ALA A 85 -19.69 -6.94 7.94
N MET A 86 -19.04 -5.80 7.69
CA MET A 86 -18.81 -4.78 8.72
C MET A 86 -20.12 -4.14 9.20
N ARG A 87 -21.07 -3.86 8.31
CA ARG A 87 -22.41 -3.35 8.67
C ARG A 87 -23.18 -4.35 9.52
N GLU A 88 -23.16 -5.63 9.14
CA GLU A 88 -23.79 -6.70 9.92
C GLU A 88 -23.20 -6.81 11.32
N ILE A 89 -21.88 -6.67 11.48
CA ILE A 89 -21.21 -6.69 12.80
C ILE A 89 -21.60 -5.48 13.64
N GLN A 90 -21.65 -4.28 13.06
CA GLN A 90 -22.02 -3.04 13.76
C GLN A 90 -23.49 -2.99 14.19
N ALA A 91 -24.36 -3.75 13.51
CA ALA A 91 -25.77 -3.85 13.85
C ALA A 91 -26.07 -4.84 15.00
N ARG A 92 -25.05 -5.57 15.49
CA ARG A 92 -25.14 -6.47 16.65
C ARG A 92 -24.74 -5.75 17.92
#